data_AF-A0A3N9N4E0-F1
#
_entry.id   AF-A0A3N9N4E0-F1
#
_cell.length_a   1.000
_cell.length_b   1.000
_cell.length_c   1.000
_cell.angle_alpha   90.00
_cell.angle_beta   90.00
_cell.angle_gamma   90.00
#
_symmetry.space_group_name_H-M   'P 1'
#
loop_
_entity.id
_entity.type
_entity.pdbx_description
1 polymer ?
#
loop_
_entity_poly.entity_id
_entity_poly.type
_entity_poly.pdbx_seq_one_letter_code
_entity_poly.pdbx_strand_id
1 'polypeptide(L)' 'MSETALTPLDPARIPVHVAMIMDGNGRWAKAQGMPRLFGHRAGTENLRT' A
#
# COMPACT_ATOMS: atom_id res chain seq x y z
N MET A 1 17.26 17.96 -3.55
CA MET A 1 16.02 17.21 -3.27
C MET A 1 15.05 17.58 -4.37
N SER A 2 14.82 16.70 -5.35
CA SER A 2 13.88 16.99 -6.43
C SER A 2 12.47 16.67 -5.95
N GLU A 3 11.64 17.71 -5.90
CA GLU A 3 10.21 17.60 -5.67
C GLU A 3 9.59 16.94 -6.90
N THR A 4 9.10 15.71 -6.76
CA THR A 4 8.37 15.01 -7.82
C THR A 4 7.00 15.67 -7.94
N ALA A 5 6.85 16.61 -8.88
CA ALA A 5 5.55 17.17 -9.20
C ALA A 5 4.64 16.05 -9.75
N LEU A 6 3.50 15.82 -9.07
CA LEU A 6 2.49 14.88 -9.55
C LEU A 6 1.83 15.46 -10.79
N THR A 7 1.99 14.79 -11.94
CA THR A 7 1.25 15.14 -13.15
C THR A 7 -0.25 14.92 -12.90
N PRO A 8 -1.12 15.88 -13.24
CA PRO A 8 -2.56 15.70 -13.10
C PRO A 8 -3.04 14.47 -13.88
N LEU A 9 -3.81 13.61 -13.22
CA LEU A 9 -4.47 12.47 -13.87
C LEU A 9 -5.68 12.97 -14.66
N ASP A 10 -5.91 12.37 -15.83
CA ASP A 10 -7.10 12.63 -16.64
C ASP A 10 -8.34 12.00 -15.98
N PRO A 11 -9.32 12.80 -15.53
CA PRO A 11 -10.50 12.29 -14.83
C PRO A 11 -11.31 11.28 -15.65
N ALA A 12 -11.30 11.39 -16.99
CA ALA A 12 -12.03 10.48 -17.88
C ALA A 12 -11.44 9.06 -17.91
N ARG A 13 -10.21 8.88 -17.40
CA ARG A 13 -9.50 7.60 -17.39
C ARG A 13 -9.37 6.96 -16.01
N ILE A 14 -10.01 7.54 -14.98
CA ILE A 14 -9.98 6.99 -13.62
C ILE A 14 -10.99 5.83 -13.53
N PRO A 15 -10.58 4.62 -13.12
CA PRO A 15 -11.50 3.50 -12.96
C PRO A 15 -12.48 3.74 -11.80
N VAL A 16 -13.75 3.42 -12.02
CA VAL A 16 -14.82 3.53 -11.01
C VAL A 16 -14.74 2.45 -9.92
N HIS A 17 -14.04 1.35 -10.20
CA HIS A 17 -13.87 0.24 -9.27
C HIS A 17 -12.46 -0.34 -9.42
N VAL A 18 -11.79 -0.51 -8.29
CA VAL A 18 -10.46 -1.10 -8.21
C VAL A 18 -10.49 -2.20 -7.17
N ALA A 19 -10.00 -3.37 -7.54
CA ALA A 19 -9.68 -4.44 -6.62
C ALA A 19 -8.16 -4.55 -6.49
N MET A 20 -7.67 -4.74 -5.27
CA MET A 20 -6.24 -4.93 -4.99
C MET A 20 -6.02 -6.15 -4.11
N ILE A 21 -4.94 -6.87 -4.36
CA ILE A 21 -4.48 -7.96 -3.51
C ILE A 21 -3.29 -7.44 -2.71
N MET A 22 -3.45 -7.35 -1.39
CA MET A 22 -2.36 -6.94 -0.52
C MET A 22 -1.46 -8.14 -0.18
N ASP A 23 -0.41 -8.34 -0.97
CA ASP A 23 0.69 -9.26 -0.64
C ASP A 23 1.86 -8.52 0.03
N GLY A 24 2.73 -9.27 0.70
CA GLY A 24 4.04 -8.78 1.14
C GLY A 24 4.14 -8.44 2.62
N ASN A 25 3.03 -8.41 3.35
CA ASN A 25 3.01 -8.11 4.80
C ASN A 25 3.97 -9.00 5.62
N GLY A 26 4.05 -10.29 5.31
CA GLY A 26 4.99 -11.20 5.97
C GLY A 26 6.45 -10.93 5.62
N ARG A 27 6.75 -10.53 4.36
CA ARG A 27 8.10 -10.14 3.94
C ARG A 27 8.51 -8.81 4.57
N TRP A 28 7.58 -7.86 4.64
CA TRP A 28 7.77 -6.59 5.32
C TRP A 28 8.11 -6.80 6.81
N ALA A 29 7.35 -7.62 7.54
CA ALA A 29 7.65 -7.92 8.94
C ALA A 29 9.04 -8.55 9.12
N LYS A 30 9.41 -9.50 8.25
CA LYS A 30 10.74 -10.14 8.27
C LYS A 30 11.87 -9.12 8.04
N ALA A 31 11.69 -8.20 7.10
CA ALA A 31 12.68 -7.15 6.80
C ALA A 31 12.90 -6.19 7.98
N GLN A 32 11.88 -6.03 8.84
CA GLN A 32 11.95 -5.24 10.07
C GLN A 32 12.41 -6.05 11.30
N GLY A 33 12.79 -7.33 11.13
CA GLY A 33 13.15 -8.21 12.24
C GLY A 33 11.98 -8.59 13.16
N MET A 34 10.74 -8.42 12.68
CA MET A 34 9.51 -8.63 13.45
C MET A 34 8.82 -9.96 13.13
N PRO A 35 8.06 -10.53 14.08
CA PRO A 35 7.18 -11.67 13.80
C PRO A 35 6.13 -11.35 12.73
N ARG A 36 5.74 -12.36 11.94
CA ARG A 36 4.76 -12.22 10.84
C ARG A 36 3.43 -11.58 11.28
N LEU A 37 3.01 -11.80 12.52
CA LEU A 37 1.79 -11.21 13.10
C LEU A 37 1.77 -9.68 13.00
N PHE A 38 2.94 -9.03 13.16
CA PHE A 38 3.05 -7.57 13.02
C PHE A 38 2.78 -7.11 11.59
N GLY A 39 3.22 -7.88 10.59
CA GLY A 39 2.88 -7.62 9.20
C GLY A 39 1.39 -7.71 8.93
N HIS A 40 0.71 -8.70 9.52
CA HIS A 40 -0.75 -8.80 9.39
C HIS A 40 -1.47 -7.61 10.02
N ARG A 41 -1.05 -7.16 11.21
CA ARG A 41 -1.63 -5.97 11.87
C ARG A 41 -1.42 -4.71 11.03
N ALA A 42 -0.19 -4.47 10.56
CA ALA A 42 0.13 -3.33 9.70
C ALA A 42 -0.67 -3.35 8.39
N GLY A 43 -0.84 -4.54 7.79
CA GLY A 43 -1.68 -4.73 6.62
C GLY A 43 -3.14 -4.34 6.87
N THR A 44 -3.69 -4.71 8.03
CA THR A 44 -5.06 -4.33 8.41
C THR A 44 -5.18 -2.84 8.71
N GLU A 45 -4.19 -2.22 9.35
CA GLU A 45 -4.19 -0.78 9.63
C GLU A 45 -4.14 0.05 8.34
N ASN A 46 -3.35 -0.38 7.34
CA ASN A 46 -3.26 0.30 6.04
C ASN A 46 -4.54 0.24 5.21
N LEU A 47 -5.46 -0.69 5.50
CA LEU A 47 -6.77 -0.77 4.85
C LEU A 47 -7.82 0.14 5.46
N ARG A 48 -7.54 0.77 6.61
CA ARG A 48 -8.54 1.60 7.28
C ARG A 48 -8.70 2.92 6.52
N THR A 49 -9.90 3.14 6.00
CA THR A 49 -10.41 4.42 5.46
C THR A 49 -10.65 5.45 6.54
#